data_AF-A0A327NU39-F1
#
_entry.id   AF-A0A327NU39-F1
#
_cell.length_a   1.000
_cell.length_b   1.000
_cell.length_c   1.000
_cell.angle_alpha   90.00
_cell.angle_beta   90.00
_cell.angle_gamma   90.00
#
_symmetry.space_group_name_H-M   'P 1'
#
loop_
_entity.id
_entity.type
_entity.pdbx_description
1 polymer ?
#
loop_
_entity_poly.entity_id
_entity_poly.type
_entity_poly.pdbx_seq_one_letter_code
_entity_poly.pdbx_strand_id
1 'polypeptide(L)'
;MAIKKCAYSGLMLPVIEDKVLAKRALEKRFTVQEILLFSSVSGTGLDVVLIPGNTPKQVIENTLVDVAALSLKYTAKALSVRLFLIPENKQVTRLLLKTQI
;
A
#
# COMPACT_ATOMS: atom_id res chain seq x y z
N MET A 1 32.62 8.97 11.50
CA MET A 1 32.14 7.73 10.84
C MET A 1 30.70 7.94 10.42
N ALA A 2 30.38 7.79 9.13
CA ALA A 2 29.00 7.82 8.66
C ALA A 2 28.34 6.46 8.92
N ILE A 3 27.22 6.43 9.65
CA ILE A 3 26.45 5.21 9.88
C ILE A 3 25.68 4.88 8.60
N LYS A 4 25.89 3.68 8.05
CA LYS A 4 25.13 3.18 6.89
C LYS A 4 23.70 2.88 7.36
N LYS A 5 22.74 3.71 6.94
CA LYS A 5 21.32 3.45 7.19
C LYS A 5 20.88 2.24 6.36
N CYS A 6 20.26 1.26 7.01
CA CYS A 6 19.78 0.04 6.38
C CYS A 6 18.41 -0.34 6.98
N ALA A 7 17.62 -1.10 6.22
CA ALA A 7 16.25 -1.53 6.54
C ALA A 7 15.18 -0.41 6.56
N TYR A 8 13.95 -0.81 6.86
CA TYR A 8 12.80 0.08 6.93
C TYR A 8 12.85 0.95 8.20
N SER A 9 12.57 2.25 8.07
CA SER A 9 12.41 3.15 9.21
C SER A 9 11.04 3.82 9.18
N GLY A 10 10.26 3.70 10.25
CA GLY A 10 8.96 4.35 10.39
C GLY A 10 7.79 3.38 10.52
N LEU A 11 6.58 3.88 10.30
CA LEU A 11 5.32 3.13 10.41
C LEU A 11 5.09 2.14 9.25
N MET A 12 4.77 0.91 9.60
CA MET A 12 4.22 -0.10 8.69
C MET A 12 2.70 -0.18 8.90
N LEU A 13 1.94 -0.16 7.81
CA LEU A 13 0.47 -0.24 7.84
C LEU A 13 0.01 -1.53 7.16
N PRO A 14 0.12 -2.70 7.83
CA PRO A 14 -0.18 -3.97 7.22
C PRO A 14 -1.70 -4.23 7.26
N VAL A 15 -2.39 -3.80 6.21
CA VAL A 15 -3.86 -3.66 6.19
C VAL A 15 -4.59 -4.92 6.61
N ILE A 16 -4.14 -6.09 6.16
CA ILE A 16 -4.81 -7.37 6.45
C ILE A 16 -4.23 -8.15 7.63
N GLU A 17 -3.06 -7.76 8.14
CA GLU A 17 -2.43 -8.42 9.29
C GLU A 17 -2.85 -7.76 10.61
N ASP A 18 -3.22 -6.47 10.56
CA ASP A 18 -3.74 -5.73 11.71
C ASP A 18 -5.28 -5.71 11.74
N LYS A 19 -5.86 -6.14 12.87
CA LYS A 19 -7.31 -6.24 13.05
C LYS A 19 -8.02 -4.89 12.98
N VAL A 20 -7.39 -3.82 13.46
CA VAL A 20 -7.97 -2.48 13.45
C VAL A 20 -7.93 -1.94 12.04
N LEU A 21 -6.79 -2.00 11.35
CA LEU A 21 -6.69 -1.57 9.94
C LEU A 21 -7.64 -2.34 9.05
N ALA A 22 -7.78 -3.66 9.22
CA ALA A 22 -8.74 -4.46 8.46
C ALA A 22 -10.18 -4.00 8.71
N LYS A 23 -10.56 -3.75 9.98
CA LYS A 23 -11.87 -3.18 10.32
C LYS A 23 -12.08 -1.80 9.69
N ARG A 24 -11.06 -0.95 9.68
CA ARG A 24 -11.12 0.40 9.11
C ARG A 24 -11.21 0.39 7.59
N ALA A 25 -10.57 -0.58 6.94
CA ALA A 25 -10.70 -0.84 5.51
C ALA A 25 -12.13 -1.30 5.16
N LEU A 26 -12.73 -2.19 5.97
CA LEU A 26 -14.15 -2.58 5.82
C LEU A 26 -15.10 -1.39 5.97
N GLU A 27 -14.78 -0.47 6.88
CA GLU A 27 -15.50 0.80 7.08
C GLU A 27 -15.19 1.85 6.00
N LYS A 28 -14.34 1.52 5.01
CA LYS A 28 -13.90 2.40 3.92
C LYS A 28 -13.29 3.72 4.40
N ARG A 29 -12.54 3.68 5.51
CA ARG A 29 -11.92 4.88 6.11
C ARG A 29 -10.65 5.35 5.41
N PHE A 30 -10.11 4.57 4.49
CA PHE A 30 -8.96 4.94 3.68
C PHE A 30 -8.93 4.17 2.35
N THR A 31 -8.10 4.66 1.44
CA THR A 31 -7.83 4.15 0.09
C THR A 31 -6.37 3.69 -0.04
N VAL A 32 -6.04 3.07 -1.18
CA VAL A 32 -4.64 2.70 -1.50
C VAL A 32 -3.74 3.95 -1.53
N GLN A 33 -4.23 5.04 -2.11
CA GLN A 33 -3.50 6.30 -2.21
C GLN A 33 -3.19 6.92 -0.85
N GLU A 34 -4.12 6.87 0.10
CA GLU A 34 -3.90 7.41 1.45
C GLU A 34 -2.85 6.59 2.22
N ILE A 35 -2.81 5.26 2.04
CA ILE A 35 -1.73 4.42 2.58
C ILE A 35 -0.38 4.80 1.95
N LEU A 36 -0.36 4.99 0.63
CA LEU A 36 0.84 5.44 -0.06
C LEU A 36 1.29 6.82 0.42
N LEU A 37 0.36 7.74 0.68
CA LEU A 37 0.64 9.04 1.25
C LEU A 37 1.28 8.92 2.64
N PHE A 38 0.81 8.02 3.50
CA PHE A 38 1.47 7.77 4.79
C PHE A 38 2.91 7.24 4.64
N SER A 39 3.23 6.60 3.51
CA SER A 39 4.60 6.18 3.18
C SER A 39 5.53 7.34 2.83
N SER A 40 5.02 8.56 2.63
CA SER A 40 5.86 9.76 2.50
C SER A 40 6.60 10.08 3.80
N VAL A 41 6.02 9.76 4.96
CA VAL A 41 6.61 9.95 6.29
C VAL A 41 7.13 8.65 6.89
N SER A 42 6.59 7.50 6.49
CA SER A 42 7.04 6.19 6.93
C SER A 42 7.97 5.48 5.91
N GLY A 43 8.30 4.21 6.16
CA GLY A 43 9.32 3.48 5.41
C GLY A 43 8.82 2.35 4.53
N THR A 44 7.57 1.90 4.64
CA THR A 44 7.23 0.54 4.18
C THR A 44 6.60 0.47 2.78
N GLY A 45 5.93 1.53 2.34
CA GLY A 45 5.20 1.53 1.07
C GLY A 45 3.83 0.85 1.20
N LEU A 46 3.41 0.16 0.13
CA LEU A 46 2.13 -0.53 0.07
C LEU A 46 2.31 -2.00 0.45
N ASP A 47 2.08 -2.32 1.72
CA ASP A 47 2.29 -3.67 2.22
C ASP A 47 1.00 -4.39 2.56
N VAL A 48 0.85 -5.60 1.99
CA VAL A 48 -0.29 -6.50 2.23
C VAL A 48 -1.64 -5.86 1.91
N VAL A 49 -1.69 -5.15 0.78
CA VAL A 49 -2.85 -4.38 0.34
C VAL A 49 -3.70 -5.23 -0.58
N LEU A 50 -4.99 -5.38 -0.26
CA LEU A 50 -5.95 -6.08 -1.11
C LEU A 50 -6.55 -5.15 -2.16
N ILE A 51 -6.52 -5.59 -3.41
CA ILE A 51 -7.17 -4.90 -4.53
C ILE A 51 -8.09 -5.87 -5.30
N PRO A 52 -9.11 -5.36 -6.01
CA PRO A 52 -9.99 -6.19 -6.82
C PRO A 52 -9.22 -7.02 -7.86
N GLY A 53 -9.58 -8.29 -8.02
CA GLY A 53 -8.94 -9.18 -9.00
C GLY A 53 -9.17 -8.77 -10.46
N ASN A 54 -10.21 -8.00 -10.74
CA ASN A 54 -10.48 -7.39 -12.04
C ASN A 54 -9.83 -6.01 -12.22
N THR A 55 -8.92 -5.60 -11.32
CA THR A 55 -8.19 -4.33 -11.45
C THR A 55 -7.43 -4.32 -12.78
N PRO A 56 -7.63 -3.32 -13.67
CA PRO A 56 -6.93 -3.26 -14.94
C PRO A 56 -5.41 -3.17 -14.73
N LYS A 57 -4.64 -3.82 -15.62
CA LYS A 57 -3.17 -3.83 -15.57
C LYS A 57 -2.58 -2.42 -15.45
N GLN A 58 -3.12 -1.47 -16.21
CA GLN A 58 -2.68 -0.07 -16.20
C GLN A 58 -2.74 0.57 -14.81
N VAL A 59 -3.74 0.20 -13.99
CA VAL A 59 -3.90 0.73 -12.63
C VAL A 59 -2.80 0.22 -11.71
N ILE A 60 -2.45 -1.05 -11.86
CA ILE A 60 -1.36 -1.68 -11.11
C ILE A 60 -0.04 -1.03 -11.51
N GLU A 61 0.20 -0.83 -12.81
CA GLU A 61 1.39 -0.15 -13.33
C GLU A 61 1.48 1.28 -12.79
N ASN A 62 0.40 2.07 -12.85
CA ASN A 62 0.36 3.42 -12.30
C ASN A 62 0.64 3.43 -10.79
N THR A 63 0.08 2.48 -10.04
CA THR A 63 0.33 2.35 -8.59
C THR A 63 1.81 2.08 -8.30
N LEU A 64 2.46 1.21 -9.09
CA LEU A 64 3.88 0.92 -8.96
C LEU A 64 4.74 2.14 -9.31
N VAL A 65 4.36 2.89 -10.36
CA VAL A 65 5.02 4.14 -10.75
C VAL A 65 4.91 5.18 -9.65
N ASP A 66 3.75 5.33 -9.02
CA ASP A 66 3.55 6.26 -7.91
C ASP A 66 4.43 5.92 -6.71
N VAL A 67 4.56 4.63 -6.36
CA VAL A 67 5.45 4.19 -5.29
C VAL A 67 6.91 4.47 -5.62
N ALA A 68 7.32 4.19 -6.87
CA ALA A 68 8.68 4.47 -7.33
C ALA A 68 8.98 5.98 -7.32
N ALA A 69 8.04 6.81 -7.79
CA ALA A 69 8.16 8.26 -7.77
C ALA A 69 8.29 8.79 -6.33
N LEU A 70 7.48 8.26 -5.39
CA LEU A 70 7.55 8.63 -3.98
C LEU A 70 8.89 8.23 -3.35
N SER A 71 9.37 7.02 -3.62
CA SER A 71 10.68 6.52 -3.18
C SER A 71 11.82 7.45 -3.61
N LEU A 72 11.85 7.81 -4.90
CA LEU A 72 12.87 8.69 -5.47
C LEU A 72 12.78 10.11 -4.91
N LYS A 73 11.56 10.65 -4.75
CA LYS A 73 11.34 12.01 -4.25
C LYS A 73 11.87 12.20 -2.83
N TYR A 74 11.69 11.21 -1.96
CA TYR A 74 12.06 11.29 -0.54
C TYR A 74 13.41 10.63 -0.22
N THR A 75 14.46 11.01 -0.96
CA THR A 75 15.86 10.58 -0.71
C THR A 75 16.06 9.07 -0.83
N ALA A 76 15.52 8.46 -1.90
CA ALA A 76 15.68 7.04 -2.20
C ALA A 76 15.26 6.12 -1.04
N LYS A 77 14.08 6.39 -0.46
CA LYS A 77 13.49 5.50 0.55
C LYS A 77 13.26 4.12 -0.05
N ALA A 78 13.64 3.07 0.67
CA ALA A 78 13.33 1.70 0.28
C ALA A 78 11.84 1.42 0.52
N LEU A 79 10.99 1.72 -0.46
CA LEU A 79 9.56 1.40 -0.41
C LEU A 79 9.32 0.06 -1.11
N SER A 80 8.43 -0.75 -0.55
CA SER A 80 7.98 -2.01 -1.15
C SER A 80 6.52 -1.96 -1.57
N VAL A 81 6.15 -2.83 -2.50
CA VAL A 81 4.76 -3.02 -2.94
C VAL A 81 4.43 -4.50 -2.91
N ARG A 82 3.42 -4.89 -2.12
CA ARG A 82 2.81 -6.22 -2.12
C ARG A 82 1.30 -6.08 -2.25
N LEU A 83 0.82 -6.20 -3.48
CA LEU A 83 -0.61 -6.15 -3.82
C LEU A 83 -1.16 -7.58 -3.92
N PHE A 84 -2.28 -7.82 -3.25
CA PHE A 84 -3.01 -9.08 -3.30
C PHE A 84 -4.28 -8.88 -4.14
N LEU A 85 -4.25 -9.40 -5.36
CA LEU A 85 -5.41 -9.40 -6.26
C LEU A 85 -6.36 -10.52 -5.84
N ILE A 86 -7.54 -10.16 -5.33
CA ILE A 86 -8.50 -11.16 -4.87
C ILE A 86 -9.62 -11.34 -5.90
N PRO A 87 -9.90 -12.59 -6.34
CA PRO A 87 -11.05 -12.89 -7.18
C PRO A 87 -12.36 -12.42 -6.56
N GLU A 88 -13.35 -12.08 -7.38
CA GLU A 88 -14.64 -11.59 -6.89
C GLU A 88 -15.44 -12.69 -6.17
N ASN A 89 -15.20 -12.84 -4.86
CA ASN A 89 -16.02 -13.63 -3.94
C ASN A 89 -16.65 -12.68 -2.90
N LYS A 90 -17.98 -12.73 -2.76
CA LYS A 90 -18.81 -11.90 -1.87
C LYS A 90 -18.25 -11.69 -0.46
N GLN A 91 -17.49 -12.64 0.11
CA GLN A 91 -16.93 -12.50 1.45
C GLN A 91 -15.67 -11.62 1.51
N VAL A 92 -14.81 -11.67 0.49
CA VAL A 92 -13.52 -10.93 0.50
C VAL A 92 -13.65 -9.55 -0.14
N THR A 93 -14.67 -9.33 -1.00
CA THR A 93 -14.91 -8.04 -1.69
C THR A 93 -15.03 -6.85 -0.74
N ARG A 94 -15.44 -7.06 0.52
CA ARG A 94 -15.65 -5.98 1.49
C ARG A 94 -14.35 -5.34 1.99
N LEU A 95 -13.25 -6.09 1.99
CA LEU A 95 -11.95 -5.63 2.48
C LEU A 95 -11.09 -5.00 1.37
N LEU A 96 -11.58 -5.03 0.12
CA LEU A 96 -10.87 -4.46 -1.02
C LEU A 96 -10.77 -2.95 -0.87
N LEU A 97 -9.53 -2.47 -0.89
CA LEU A 97 -9.28 -1.05 -0.99
C LEU A 97 -9.50 -0.63 -2.43
N LYS A 98 -10.19 0.51 -2.59
CA LYS A 98 -10.33 1.11 -3.91
C LYS A 98 -9.01 1.78 -4.27
N THR A 99 -8.52 1.48 -5.46
CA THR A 99 -7.52 2.28 -6.14
C THR A 99 -8.28 3.36 -6.89
N GLN A 100 -8.09 4.63 -6.52
CA GLN A 100 -8.53 5.73 -7.37
C GLN A 100 -7.60 5.86 -8.59
N ILE A 101 -8.14 6.11 -9.77
CA ILE A 101 -7.39 6.52 -10.97
C ILE A 101 -7.94 7.89 -11.33
#